data_AF-A4WQP1-F1
#
_entry.id   AF-A4WQP1-F1
#
_cell.length_a   1.000
_cell.length_b   1.000
_cell.length_c   1.000
_cell.angle_alpha   90.00
_cell.angle_beta   90.00
_cell.angle_gamma   90.00
#
_symmetry.space_group_name_H-M   'P 1'
#
loop_
_entity.id
_entity.type
_entity.pdbx_description
1 polymer ?
#
loop_
_entity_poly.entity_id
_entity_poly.type
_entity_poly.pdbx_seq_one_letter_code
_entity_poly.pdbx_strand_id
1 'polypeptide(L)'
;MRGPWRQWRRVSPETIAHPTDSRLYERARAQLVDLAQEAGIELRQSYARLAPRLAAQVGRYAHAKQFRRMRKALRTLRGYTGRVMRDIRRQLDEIPEGPLRERVLDKLALVSRLLHQRPKDPGKIYSLHEPEVDCISKGKARVRYEFGTKVSIATTLKGGFVVGTRSLPGNPYDGHTLGEALEQVAILTGHPPKRAVVDRGYKGHGVQHTQVLISGTRRGLTPALAKALRRRSSIEPEIGHMKSDGRLARCFLKGTFGDALFAVLCGCGHNIRKILAHLRKLLAAVITLVLAMIRQERARGYSRETALSRCSG
;
A
#
# COMPACT_ATOMS: atom_id res chain seq x y z
N MET A 1 -22.83 5.18 16.76
CA MET A 1 -22.24 4.09 15.93
C MET A 1 -21.80 2.89 16.79
N ARG A 2 -22.70 1.98 17.20
CA ARG A 2 -22.40 0.81 18.08
C ARG A 2 -22.43 -0.53 17.33
N GLY A 3 -22.08 -0.53 16.05
CA GLY A 3 -22.13 -1.71 15.19
C GLY A 3 -20.87 -2.57 15.32
N PRO A 4 -20.87 -3.81 14.82
CA PRO A 4 -19.65 -4.57 14.59
C PRO A 4 -18.78 -3.94 13.48
N TRP A 5 -17.49 -4.30 13.47
CA TRP A 5 -16.49 -3.74 12.54
C TRP A 5 -15.61 -4.85 11.95
N ARG A 6 -14.81 -4.53 10.93
CA ARG A 6 -13.90 -5.48 10.27
C ARG A 6 -12.50 -4.91 10.25
N GLN A 7 -11.49 -5.77 10.37
CA GLN A 7 -10.10 -5.38 10.14
C GLN A 7 -9.44 -6.34 9.15
N TRP A 8 -8.84 -5.77 8.11
CA TRP A 8 -8.13 -6.49 7.07
C TRP A 8 -6.80 -5.83 6.78
N ARG A 9 -5.86 -6.63 6.28
CA ARG A 9 -4.57 -6.11 5.84
C ARG A 9 -4.32 -6.35 4.38
N ARG A 10 -3.73 -5.35 3.75
CA ARG A 10 -3.26 -5.46 2.37
C ARG A 10 -1.96 -4.74 2.20
N VAL A 11 -1.17 -5.22 1.25
CA VAL A 11 0.01 -4.49 0.79
C VAL A 11 -0.48 -3.30 -0.01
N SER A 12 0.07 -2.14 0.28
CA SER A 12 0.09 -0.98 -0.61
C SER A 12 1.40 -1.06 -1.39
N PRO A 13 1.40 -1.56 -2.63
CA PRO A 13 2.63 -1.68 -3.40
C PRO A 13 3.27 -0.31 -3.57
N GLU A 14 4.57 -0.21 -3.36
CA GLU A 14 5.27 1.03 -3.64
C GLU A 14 5.60 1.15 -5.13
N THR A 15 5.88 2.36 -5.58
CA THR A 15 6.32 2.63 -6.96
C THR A 15 7.78 2.20 -7.15
N ILE A 16 8.01 0.89 -7.07
CA ILE A 16 9.30 0.27 -7.34
C ILE A 16 9.17 -0.72 -8.50
N ALA A 17 10.20 -0.79 -9.32
CA ALA A 17 10.31 -1.86 -10.29
C ALA A 17 10.65 -3.18 -9.57
N HIS A 18 10.26 -4.34 -10.11
CA HIS A 18 10.49 -5.63 -9.44
C HIS A 18 11.97 -5.80 -9.06
N PRO A 19 12.30 -6.08 -7.79
CA PRO A 19 13.67 -6.05 -7.31
C PRO A 19 14.44 -7.28 -7.77
N THR A 20 15.61 -7.05 -8.35
CA THR A 20 16.59 -8.10 -8.65
C THR A 20 17.94 -7.66 -8.13
N ASP A 21 18.69 -8.58 -7.53
CA ASP A 21 20.01 -8.26 -6.96
C ASP A 21 20.95 -7.68 -8.04
N SER A 22 20.87 -8.17 -9.29
CA SER A 22 21.69 -7.62 -10.39
C SER A 22 21.37 -6.16 -10.69
N ARG A 23 20.08 -5.79 -10.76
CA ARG A 23 19.69 -4.40 -11.00
C ARG A 23 20.03 -3.51 -9.81
N LEU A 24 19.91 -4.01 -8.58
CA LEU A 24 20.27 -3.25 -7.38
C LEU A 24 21.75 -2.91 -7.33
N TYR A 25 22.64 -3.89 -7.56
CA TYR A 25 24.09 -3.63 -7.58
C TYR A 25 24.48 -2.67 -8.72
N GLU A 26 23.94 -2.88 -9.92
CA GLU A 26 24.23 -2.00 -11.06
C GLU A 26 23.76 -0.56 -10.81
N ARG A 27 22.54 -0.37 -10.30
CA ARG A 27 21.99 0.94 -9.96
C ARG A 27 22.75 1.61 -8.82
N ALA A 28 23.17 0.84 -7.81
CA ALA A 28 24.00 1.35 -6.73
C ALA A 28 25.34 1.88 -7.26
N ARG A 29 26.02 1.09 -8.11
CA ARG A 29 27.25 1.51 -8.77
C ARG A 29 27.03 2.76 -9.62
N ALA A 30 25.97 2.81 -10.42
CA ALA A 30 25.66 3.97 -11.26
C ALA A 30 25.49 5.24 -10.42
N GLN A 31 24.64 5.21 -9.38
CA GLN A 31 24.43 6.35 -8.48
C GLN A 31 25.70 6.81 -7.77
N LEU A 32 26.59 5.88 -7.39
CA LEU A 32 27.88 6.22 -6.82
C LEU A 32 28.80 6.91 -7.82
N VAL A 33 28.81 6.47 -9.07
CA VAL A 33 29.60 7.11 -10.13
C VAL A 33 29.07 8.52 -10.43
N ASP A 34 27.75 8.68 -10.51
CA ASP A 34 27.13 10.00 -10.74
C ASP A 34 27.48 10.97 -9.59
N LEU A 35 27.39 10.52 -8.34
CA LEU A 35 27.79 11.31 -7.18
C LEU A 35 29.29 11.63 -7.13
N ALA A 36 30.15 10.69 -7.56
CA ALA A 36 31.59 10.95 -7.65
C ALA A 36 31.89 12.03 -8.69
N GLN A 37 31.20 12.00 -9.84
CA GLN A 37 31.32 13.04 -10.87
C GLN A 37 30.84 14.40 -10.36
N GLU A 38 29.69 14.44 -9.67
CA GLU A 38 29.18 15.67 -9.02
C GLU A 38 30.18 16.23 -8.00
N ALA A 39 30.89 15.36 -7.28
CA ALA A 39 31.87 15.74 -6.26
C ALA A 39 33.28 16.01 -6.81
N GLY A 40 33.51 15.89 -8.13
CA GLY A 40 34.83 16.07 -8.74
C GLY A 40 35.84 14.97 -8.40
N ILE A 41 35.39 13.80 -7.92
CA ILE A 41 36.23 12.66 -7.54
C ILE A 41 36.63 11.86 -8.77
N GLU A 42 37.94 11.66 -8.94
CA GLU A 42 38.46 10.75 -9.96
C GLU A 42 38.44 9.30 -9.48
N LEU A 43 37.60 8.48 -10.13
CA LEU A 43 37.50 7.07 -9.83
C LEU A 43 38.57 6.28 -10.59
N ARG A 44 39.28 5.38 -9.90
CA ARG A 44 40.23 4.45 -10.53
C ARG A 44 39.57 3.63 -11.63
N GLN A 45 38.36 3.13 -11.36
CA GLN A 45 37.52 2.41 -12.31
C GLN A 45 36.03 2.59 -12.00
N SER A 46 35.26 3.10 -12.97
CA SER A 46 33.80 3.26 -12.82
C SER A 46 33.00 1.99 -13.14
N TYR A 47 33.57 1.07 -13.93
CA TYR A 47 32.89 -0.11 -14.52
C TYR A 47 31.62 0.21 -15.34
N ALA A 48 31.46 1.44 -15.82
CA ALA A 48 30.25 1.89 -16.52
C ALA A 48 29.91 1.06 -17.77
N ARG A 49 30.92 0.51 -18.47
CA ARG A 49 30.73 -0.36 -19.65
C ARG A 49 30.45 -1.83 -19.31
N LEU A 50 31.06 -2.33 -18.23
CA LEU A 50 31.04 -3.76 -17.89
C LEU A 50 29.81 -4.14 -17.03
N ALA A 51 29.46 -3.29 -16.07
CA ALA A 51 28.40 -3.59 -15.10
C ALA A 51 27.01 -3.75 -15.75
N PRO A 52 26.55 -2.86 -16.66
CA PRO A 52 25.23 -3.00 -17.29
C PRO A 52 25.10 -4.27 -18.13
N ARG A 53 26.15 -4.60 -18.91
CA ARG A 53 26.19 -5.83 -19.72
C ARG A 53 26.08 -7.08 -18.85
N LEU A 54 26.82 -7.10 -17.75
CA LEU A 54 26.82 -8.20 -16.79
C LEU A 54 25.46 -8.32 -16.08
N ALA A 55 24.84 -7.21 -15.69
CA ALA A 55 23.51 -7.19 -15.08
C ALA A 55 22.44 -7.78 -16.01
N ALA A 56 22.48 -7.44 -17.30
CA ALA A 56 21.60 -8.04 -18.31
C ALA A 56 21.87 -9.55 -18.51
N GLN A 57 23.14 -9.96 -18.46
CA GLN A 57 23.53 -11.36 -18.60
C GLN A 57 23.04 -12.23 -17.43
N VAL A 58 22.99 -11.69 -16.20
CA VAL A 58 22.40 -12.37 -15.03
C VAL A 58 20.96 -12.79 -15.31
N GLY A 59 20.14 -11.92 -15.91
CA GLY A 59 18.76 -12.24 -16.27
C GLY A 59 18.67 -13.37 -17.30
N ARG A 60 19.55 -13.36 -18.30
CA ARG A 60 19.64 -14.42 -19.31
C ARG A 60 20.02 -15.76 -18.70
N TYR A 61 20.99 -15.78 -17.79
CA TYR A 61 21.36 -17.01 -17.07
C TYR A 61 20.23 -17.53 -16.18
N ALA A 62 19.48 -16.64 -15.53
CA ALA A 62 18.30 -17.03 -14.75
C ALA A 62 17.24 -17.70 -15.63
N HIS A 63 16.92 -17.10 -16.78
CA HIS A 63 15.97 -17.65 -17.75
C HIS A 63 16.41 -19.03 -18.26
N ALA A 64 17.69 -19.18 -18.61
CA ALA A 64 18.28 -20.44 -19.05
C ALA A 64 18.56 -21.44 -17.90
N LYS A 65 18.15 -21.16 -16.66
CA LYS A 65 18.41 -21.97 -15.46
C LYS A 65 19.91 -22.25 -15.17
N GLN A 66 20.81 -21.42 -15.69
CA GLN A 66 22.26 -21.53 -15.51
C GLN A 66 22.73 -20.90 -14.19
N PHE A 67 22.24 -21.40 -13.06
CA PHE A 67 22.41 -20.76 -11.74
C PHE A 67 23.86 -20.65 -11.26
N ARG A 68 24.77 -21.52 -11.70
CA ARG A 68 26.20 -21.42 -11.38
C ARG A 68 26.83 -20.18 -12.04
N ARG A 69 26.57 -19.98 -13.34
CA ARG A 69 27.03 -18.80 -14.10
C ARG A 69 26.39 -17.52 -13.58
N MET A 70 25.09 -17.57 -13.31
CA MET A 70 24.34 -16.48 -12.68
C MET A 70 24.99 -16.02 -11.37
N ARG A 71 25.27 -16.94 -10.44
CA ARG A 71 25.90 -16.63 -9.15
C ARG A 71 27.31 -16.06 -9.30
N LYS A 72 28.09 -16.52 -10.28
CA LYS A 72 29.41 -15.96 -10.59
C LYS A 72 29.29 -14.51 -11.07
N ALA A 73 28.40 -14.25 -12.03
CA ALA A 73 28.13 -12.91 -12.54
C ALA A 73 27.65 -11.94 -11.45
N LEU A 74 26.74 -12.39 -10.56
CA LEU A 74 26.28 -11.60 -9.41
C LEU A 74 27.42 -11.26 -8.45
N ARG A 75 28.32 -12.20 -8.12
CA ARG A 75 29.50 -11.94 -7.28
C ARG A 75 30.42 -10.90 -7.91
N THR A 76 30.67 -10.99 -9.21
CA THR A 76 31.48 -10.00 -9.93
C THR A 76 30.85 -8.62 -9.90
N LEU A 77 29.53 -8.52 -10.10
CA LEU A 77 28.80 -7.25 -10.06
C LEU A 77 28.78 -6.61 -8.66
N ARG A 78 28.59 -7.43 -7.62
CA ARG A 78 28.76 -7.01 -6.22
C ARG A 78 30.19 -6.48 -5.98
N GLY A 79 31.19 -7.14 -6.54
CA GLY A 79 32.58 -6.71 -6.51
C GLY A 79 32.84 -5.37 -7.18
N TYR A 80 32.26 -5.11 -8.36
CA TYR A 80 32.35 -3.80 -9.03
C TYR A 80 31.77 -2.68 -8.15
N THR A 81 30.57 -2.90 -7.63
CA THR A 81 29.87 -1.93 -6.77
C THR A 81 30.69 -1.64 -5.50
N GLY A 82 31.20 -2.68 -4.84
CA GLY A 82 32.03 -2.53 -3.64
C GLY A 82 33.41 -1.94 -3.89
N ARG A 83 33.96 -2.02 -5.10
CA ARG A 83 35.19 -1.32 -5.48
C ARG A 83 34.95 0.17 -5.61
N VAL A 84 33.93 0.59 -6.36
CA VAL A 84 33.56 2.01 -6.51
C VAL A 84 33.25 2.64 -5.15
N MET A 85 32.45 1.98 -4.31
CA MET A 85 32.13 2.47 -2.96
C MET A 85 33.39 2.70 -2.11
N ARG A 86 34.36 1.78 -2.15
CA ARG A 86 35.61 1.92 -1.39
C ARG A 86 36.52 3.00 -1.93
N ASP A 87 36.49 3.23 -3.24
CA ASP A 87 37.29 4.27 -3.89
C ASP A 87 36.81 5.66 -3.45
N ILE A 88 35.50 5.92 -3.57
CA ILE A 88 34.87 7.16 -3.08
C ILE A 88 35.11 7.34 -1.59
N ARG A 89 34.97 6.28 -0.79
CA ARG A 89 35.19 6.34 0.65
C ARG A 89 36.61 6.78 1.04
N ARG A 90 37.62 6.49 0.21
CA ARG A 90 39.02 6.91 0.47
C ARG A 90 39.27 8.37 0.13
N GLN A 91 38.47 8.94 -0.76
CA GLN A 91 38.55 10.33 -1.21
C GLN A 91 37.49 11.21 -0.53
N LEU A 92 36.87 10.73 0.57
CA LEU A 92 35.80 11.45 1.27
C LEU A 92 36.25 12.80 1.84
N ASP A 93 37.51 12.88 2.25
CA ASP A 93 38.09 14.10 2.84
C ASP A 93 38.40 15.17 1.78
N GLU A 94 38.43 14.78 0.49
CA GLU A 94 38.55 15.71 -0.64
C GLU A 94 37.23 16.41 -0.96
N ILE A 95 36.10 15.90 -0.42
CA ILE A 95 34.79 16.52 -0.60
C ILE A 95 34.59 17.59 0.50
N PRO A 96 34.38 18.86 0.14
CA PRO A 96 34.06 19.90 1.11
C PRO A 96 32.79 19.58 1.91
N GLU A 97 32.73 20.05 3.15
CA GLU A 97 31.51 19.94 3.96
C GLU A 97 30.32 20.63 3.27
N GLY A 98 29.15 20.00 3.36
CA GLY A 98 27.91 20.55 2.80
C GLY A 98 26.95 19.47 2.28
N PRO A 99 25.85 19.90 1.64
CA PRO A 99 24.75 19.01 1.23
C PRO A 99 25.19 17.89 0.29
N LEU A 100 26.21 18.14 -0.54
CA LEU A 100 26.75 17.12 -1.44
C LEU A 100 27.47 16.02 -0.68
N ARG A 101 28.32 16.37 0.31
CA ARG A 101 29.03 15.40 1.14
C ARG A 101 28.05 14.54 1.95
N GLU A 102 27.01 15.15 2.50
CA GLU A 102 25.93 14.42 3.19
C GLU A 102 25.24 13.41 2.26
N ARG A 103 24.85 13.83 1.04
CA ARG A 103 24.26 12.93 0.03
C ARG A 103 25.20 11.76 -0.32
N VAL A 104 26.51 12.03 -0.42
CA VAL A 104 27.52 10.98 -0.67
C VAL A 104 27.60 10.02 0.51
N LEU A 105 27.67 10.53 1.73
CA LEU A 105 27.72 9.72 2.96
C LEU A 105 26.48 8.83 3.11
N ASP A 106 25.28 9.40 2.92
CA ASP A 106 24.02 8.66 2.93
C ASP A 106 24.00 7.55 1.88
N LYS A 107 24.50 7.85 0.67
CA LYS A 107 24.57 6.85 -0.39
C LYS A 107 25.57 5.75 -0.04
N LEU A 108 26.75 6.10 0.48
CA LEU A 108 27.76 5.13 0.89
C LEU A 108 27.23 4.23 2.02
N ALA A 109 26.50 4.79 2.99
CA ALA A 109 25.85 4.02 4.05
C ALA A 109 24.83 3.04 3.48
N LEU A 110 23.95 3.50 2.59
CA LEU A 110 22.94 2.66 1.94
C LEU A 110 23.56 1.54 1.10
N VAL A 111 24.57 1.84 0.28
CA VAL A 111 25.27 0.85 -0.55
C VAL A 111 26.06 -0.10 0.35
N SER A 112 26.67 0.37 1.43
CA SER A 112 27.34 -0.51 2.40
C SER A 112 26.34 -1.52 2.98
N ARG A 113 25.15 -1.06 3.40
CA ARG A 113 24.07 -1.95 3.86
C ARG A 113 23.67 -2.97 2.79
N LEU A 114 23.48 -2.52 1.54
CA LEU A 114 23.18 -3.39 0.39
C LEU A 114 24.26 -4.45 0.18
N LEU A 115 25.53 -4.10 0.32
CA LEU A 115 26.63 -5.02 0.10
C LEU A 115 26.83 -6.00 1.24
N HIS A 116 26.35 -5.70 2.46
CA HIS A 116 26.46 -6.60 3.61
C HIS A 116 25.22 -7.49 3.80
N GLN A 117 24.06 -7.08 3.27
CA GLN A 117 22.82 -7.84 3.42
C GLN A 117 22.92 -9.27 2.85
N ARG A 118 22.29 -10.21 3.54
CA ARG A 118 22.16 -11.62 3.16
C ARG A 118 20.72 -11.92 2.73
N PRO A 119 20.46 -13.05 2.04
CA PRO A 119 19.13 -13.36 1.51
C PRO A 119 18.00 -13.44 2.54
N LYS A 120 18.31 -13.72 3.81
CA LYS A 120 17.32 -13.93 4.89
C LYS A 120 17.38 -12.84 5.97
N ASP A 121 18.14 -11.77 5.74
CA ASP A 121 18.23 -10.70 6.73
C ASP A 121 16.90 -9.96 6.83
N PRO A 122 16.46 -9.60 8.05
CA PRO A 122 15.34 -8.69 8.22
C PRO A 122 15.69 -7.32 7.64
N GLY A 123 14.71 -6.58 7.10
CA GLY A 123 14.94 -5.24 6.55
C GLY A 123 15.82 -5.20 5.29
N LYS A 124 15.81 -6.27 4.48
CA LYS A 124 16.55 -6.33 3.22
C LYS A 124 16.16 -5.18 2.29
N ILE A 125 17.15 -4.54 1.67
CA ILE A 125 16.92 -3.51 0.65
C ILE A 125 16.42 -4.17 -0.63
N TYR A 126 15.18 -3.83 -1.00
CA TYR A 126 14.58 -4.18 -2.30
C TYR A 126 14.65 -3.03 -3.31
N SER A 127 14.80 -1.79 -2.84
CA SER A 127 14.88 -0.61 -3.68
C SER A 127 15.86 0.41 -3.10
N LEU A 128 16.66 1.07 -3.95
CA LEU A 128 17.60 2.10 -3.50
C LEU A 128 16.94 3.46 -3.27
N HIS A 129 15.81 3.71 -3.94
CA HIS A 129 15.06 4.95 -3.79
C HIS A 129 13.92 4.86 -2.79
N GLU A 130 13.61 3.64 -2.31
CA GLU A 130 12.70 3.36 -1.19
C GLU A 130 13.32 2.24 -0.34
N PRO A 131 14.27 2.56 0.54
CA PRO A 131 14.99 1.56 1.32
C PRO A 131 14.13 0.88 2.40
N GLU A 132 12.94 1.42 2.70
CA GLU A 132 12.02 0.98 3.75
C GLU A 132 10.97 -0.03 3.26
N VAL A 133 10.93 -0.29 1.94
CA VAL A 133 9.99 -1.24 1.31
C VAL A 133 10.06 -2.62 1.96
N ASP A 134 8.91 -3.14 2.37
CA ASP A 134 8.78 -4.52 2.82
C ASP A 134 8.56 -5.50 1.65
N CYS A 135 9.09 -6.71 1.79
CA CYS A 135 8.70 -7.85 0.94
C CYS A 135 7.64 -8.69 1.63
N ILE A 136 6.51 -8.85 0.98
CA ILE A 136 5.34 -9.53 1.54
C ILE A 136 5.00 -10.73 0.66
N SER A 137 5.18 -11.92 1.21
CA SER A 137 4.85 -13.17 0.53
C SER A 137 3.35 -13.27 0.28
N LYS A 138 3.00 -13.71 -0.92
CA LYS A 138 1.64 -14.06 -1.32
C LYS A 138 1.52 -15.57 -1.48
N GLY A 139 0.43 -16.13 -0.95
CA GLY A 139 0.03 -17.51 -1.21
C GLY A 139 -0.52 -17.76 -2.62
N LYS A 140 -0.14 -16.96 -3.63
CA LYS A 140 -0.63 -17.08 -5.01
C LYS A 140 0.50 -17.54 -5.93
N ALA A 141 0.24 -18.53 -6.78
CA ALA A 141 1.27 -19.14 -7.64
C ALA A 141 1.90 -18.15 -8.64
N ARG A 142 1.09 -17.25 -9.23
CA ARG A 142 1.51 -16.32 -10.29
C ARG A 142 2.27 -15.09 -9.77
N VAL A 143 1.95 -14.62 -8.57
CA VAL A 143 2.62 -13.48 -7.92
C VAL A 143 2.95 -13.94 -6.50
N ARG A 144 4.22 -14.32 -6.30
CA ARG A 144 4.68 -14.89 -5.01
C ARG A 144 5.06 -13.83 -3.98
N TYR A 145 5.43 -12.64 -4.43
CA TYR A 145 5.85 -11.54 -3.57
C TYR A 145 5.24 -10.23 -4.07
N GLU A 146 4.79 -9.40 -3.14
CA GLU A 146 4.51 -7.98 -3.37
C GLU A 146 5.48 -7.16 -2.56
N PHE A 147 5.80 -5.96 -3.04
CA PHE A 147 6.77 -5.06 -2.41
C PHE A 147 6.10 -3.74 -2.07
N GLY A 148 6.16 -3.37 -0.80
CA GLY A 148 5.62 -2.12 -0.25
C GLY A 148 5.10 -2.35 1.16
N THR A 149 4.59 -1.30 1.76
CA THR A 149 4.16 -1.34 3.16
C THR A 149 2.81 -2.03 3.36
N LYS A 150 2.72 -2.84 4.41
CA LYS A 150 1.46 -3.46 4.84
C LYS A 150 0.55 -2.37 5.42
N VAL A 151 -0.74 -2.38 5.07
CA VAL A 151 -1.72 -1.40 5.54
C VAL A 151 -2.87 -2.13 6.23
N SER A 152 -3.18 -1.71 7.45
CA SER A 152 -4.37 -2.08 8.20
C SER A 152 -5.52 -1.17 7.82
N ILE A 153 -6.66 -1.77 7.48
CA ILE A 153 -7.89 -1.06 7.13
C ILE A 153 -9.01 -1.62 8.01
N ALA A 154 -9.65 -0.72 8.75
CA ALA A 154 -10.82 -1.01 9.57
C ALA A 154 -12.08 -0.40 8.93
N THR A 155 -13.14 -1.20 8.76
CA THR A 155 -14.41 -0.73 8.17
C THR A 155 -15.64 -1.08 9.01
N THR A 156 -16.70 -0.28 8.88
CA THR A 156 -18.04 -0.60 9.41
C THR A 156 -18.58 -1.88 8.76
N LEU A 157 -19.23 -2.76 9.54
CA LEU A 157 -19.79 -4.01 9.02
C LEU A 157 -20.91 -3.83 8.01
N LYS A 158 -21.74 -2.79 8.18
CA LYS A 158 -22.97 -2.57 7.41
C LYS A 158 -22.77 -1.59 6.25
N GLY A 159 -22.04 -0.49 6.49
CA GLY A 159 -21.89 0.59 5.51
C GLY A 159 -20.57 0.54 4.74
N GLY A 160 -19.60 -0.28 5.18
CA GLY A 160 -18.26 -0.34 4.59
C GLY A 160 -17.48 0.97 4.63
N PHE A 161 -17.88 1.95 5.46
CA PHE A 161 -17.07 3.14 5.73
C PHE A 161 -15.79 2.76 6.45
N VAL A 162 -14.68 3.36 6.03
CA VAL A 162 -13.37 3.24 6.67
C VAL A 162 -13.40 4.07 7.95
N VAL A 163 -13.02 3.45 9.06
CA VAL A 163 -12.96 4.08 10.40
C VAL A 163 -11.61 3.92 11.07
N GLY A 164 -10.63 3.42 10.32
CA GLY A 164 -9.24 3.31 10.73
C GLY A 164 -8.40 2.86 9.55
N THR A 165 -7.28 3.51 9.35
CA THR A 165 -6.31 3.18 8.30
C THR A 165 -4.91 3.46 8.83
N ARG A 166 -4.02 2.47 8.78
CA ARG A 166 -2.66 2.60 9.34
C ARG A 166 -1.66 1.80 8.53
N SER A 167 -0.52 2.40 8.20
CA SER A 167 0.63 1.69 7.64
C SER A 167 1.35 0.89 8.75
N LEU A 168 1.90 -0.25 8.38
CA LEU A 168 2.51 -1.24 9.26
C LEU A 168 3.85 -1.67 8.65
N PRO A 169 4.89 -0.83 8.79
CA PRO A 169 6.23 -1.15 8.27
C PRO A 169 6.87 -2.32 9.03
N GLY A 170 7.82 -3.01 8.40
CA GLY A 170 8.51 -4.18 8.95
C GLY A 170 7.72 -5.49 8.83
N ASN A 171 6.64 -5.50 8.04
CA ASN A 171 5.75 -6.65 7.81
C ASN A 171 5.38 -7.43 9.10
N PRO A 172 4.77 -6.78 10.12
CA PRO A 172 4.43 -7.43 11.39
C PRO A 172 3.39 -8.55 11.23
N TYR A 173 3.42 -9.52 12.15
CA TYR A 173 2.47 -10.64 12.19
C TYR A 173 1.03 -10.18 12.40
N ASP A 174 0.09 -10.98 11.88
CA ASP A 174 -1.30 -10.57 11.77
C ASP A 174 -2.05 -10.39 13.09
N GLY A 175 -1.87 -11.31 14.05
CA GLY A 175 -2.45 -11.17 15.38
C GLY A 175 -1.99 -9.92 16.13
N HIS A 176 -0.72 -9.53 16.00
CA HIS A 176 -0.12 -8.49 16.86
C HIS A 176 -0.61 -7.08 16.57
N THR A 177 -1.18 -6.83 15.38
CA THR A 177 -1.62 -5.47 15.00
C THR A 177 -3.12 -5.25 15.21
N LEU A 178 -3.85 -6.21 15.79
CA LEU A 178 -5.28 -6.04 16.06
C LEU A 178 -5.50 -5.00 17.17
N GLY A 179 -4.72 -5.07 18.25
CA GLY A 179 -4.82 -4.13 19.37
C GLY A 179 -4.73 -2.68 18.92
N GLU A 180 -3.63 -2.34 18.24
CA GLU A 180 -3.39 -0.98 17.71
C GLU A 180 -4.48 -0.50 16.74
N ALA A 181 -5.06 -1.39 15.94
CA ALA A 181 -6.13 -1.02 15.03
C ALA A 181 -7.45 -0.77 15.75
N LEU A 182 -7.76 -1.54 16.81
CA LEU A 182 -8.94 -1.30 17.63
C LEU A 182 -8.81 -0.02 18.45
N GLU A 183 -7.60 0.26 18.94
CA GLU A 183 -7.27 1.52 19.60
C GLU A 183 -7.48 2.70 18.64
N GLN A 184 -6.93 2.64 17.42
CA GLN A 184 -7.15 3.68 16.42
C GLN A 184 -8.64 3.91 16.13
N VAL A 185 -9.42 2.84 15.99
CA VAL A 185 -10.87 2.96 15.80
C VAL A 185 -11.53 3.60 17.02
N ALA A 186 -11.11 3.25 18.23
CA ALA A 186 -11.65 3.83 19.46
C ALA A 186 -11.39 5.33 19.53
N ILE A 187 -10.17 5.77 19.20
CA ILE A 187 -9.78 7.18 19.14
C ILE A 187 -10.63 7.92 18.10
N LEU A 188 -10.70 7.42 16.85
CA LEU A 188 -11.37 8.10 15.75
C LEU A 188 -12.91 8.15 15.89
N THR A 189 -13.50 7.17 16.58
CA THR A 189 -14.95 7.09 16.77
C THR A 189 -15.43 7.52 18.15
N GLY A 190 -14.50 7.84 19.05
CA GLY A 190 -14.74 8.16 20.46
C GLY A 190 -15.25 6.98 21.29
N HIS A 191 -15.32 5.77 20.75
CA HIS A 191 -15.90 4.61 21.42
C HIS A 191 -15.16 3.31 21.09
N PRO A 192 -14.83 2.47 22.08
CA PRO A 192 -14.22 1.17 21.79
C PRO A 192 -15.20 0.28 21.02
N PRO A 193 -14.74 -0.41 19.97
CA PRO A 193 -15.58 -1.31 19.20
C PRO A 193 -16.03 -2.50 20.05
N LYS A 194 -17.34 -2.69 20.21
CA LYS A 194 -17.87 -3.85 20.95
C LYS A 194 -17.53 -5.20 20.30
N ARG A 195 -17.41 -5.22 18.96
CA ARG A 195 -17.19 -6.43 18.17
C ARG A 195 -16.34 -6.17 16.94
N ALA A 196 -15.32 -7.01 16.73
CA ALA A 196 -14.49 -7.02 15.53
C ALA A 196 -14.63 -8.34 14.79
N VAL A 197 -14.67 -8.32 13.46
CA VAL A 197 -14.74 -9.51 12.61
C VAL A 197 -13.51 -9.53 11.72
N VAL A 198 -12.67 -10.55 11.90
CA VAL A 198 -11.31 -10.59 11.34
C VAL A 198 -11.04 -11.90 10.60
N ASP A 199 -9.99 -11.91 9.80
CA ASP A 199 -9.51 -13.13 9.14
C ASP A 199 -8.75 -14.06 10.09
N ARG A 200 -8.54 -15.28 9.62
CA ARG A 200 -7.80 -16.34 10.31
C ARG A 200 -6.36 -15.95 10.65
N GLY A 201 -5.77 -15.00 9.91
CA GLY A 201 -4.42 -14.48 10.19
C GLY A 201 -4.29 -13.78 11.54
N TYR A 202 -5.41 -13.31 12.11
CA TYR A 202 -5.44 -12.61 13.41
C TYR A 202 -5.55 -13.54 14.61
N LYS A 203 -5.23 -14.83 14.45
CA LYS A 203 -5.14 -15.74 15.60
C LYS A 203 -4.02 -15.28 16.56
N GLY A 204 -4.20 -15.54 17.85
CA GLY A 204 -3.22 -15.12 18.87
C GLY A 204 -3.15 -13.61 19.11
N HIS A 205 -4.26 -12.89 18.88
CA HIS A 205 -4.28 -11.43 18.93
C HIS A 205 -4.22 -10.80 20.33
N GLY A 206 -4.42 -11.57 21.42
CA GLY A 206 -4.28 -11.08 22.81
C GLY A 206 -5.30 -10.03 23.30
N VAL A 207 -6.26 -9.63 22.45
CA VAL A 207 -7.28 -8.60 22.80
C VAL A 207 -8.36 -9.18 23.71
N GLN A 208 -8.64 -8.49 24.82
CA GLN A 208 -9.60 -8.93 25.85
C GLN A 208 -10.92 -8.13 25.84
N HIS A 209 -10.87 -6.82 25.62
CA HIS A 209 -12.04 -5.93 25.81
C HIS A 209 -13.01 -5.86 24.62
N THR A 210 -12.67 -6.48 23.50
CA THR A 210 -13.48 -6.49 22.27
C THR A 210 -13.84 -7.93 21.90
N GLN A 211 -15.11 -8.19 21.58
CA GLN A 211 -15.50 -9.51 21.08
C GLN A 211 -14.95 -9.72 19.65
N VAL A 212 -13.92 -10.55 19.51
CA VAL A 212 -13.29 -10.83 18.21
C VAL A 212 -13.86 -12.11 17.59
N LEU A 213 -14.48 -11.99 16.41
CA LEU A 213 -14.94 -13.11 15.59
C LEU A 213 -13.90 -13.40 14.49
N ILE A 214 -13.20 -14.51 14.64
CA ILE A 214 -12.18 -14.97 13.68
C ILE A 214 -12.81 -15.88 12.61
N SER A 215 -12.37 -15.76 11.36
CA SER A 215 -12.83 -16.64 10.28
C SER A 215 -12.48 -18.11 10.53
N GLY A 216 -13.43 -18.99 10.22
CA GLY A 216 -13.31 -20.43 10.45
C GLY A 216 -13.80 -20.92 11.81
N THR A 217 -14.20 -20.02 12.72
CA THR A 217 -14.91 -20.41 13.96
C THR A 217 -16.24 -21.08 13.61
N ARG A 218 -16.49 -22.28 14.16
CA ARG A 218 -17.74 -23.05 13.96
C ARG A 218 -18.53 -23.30 15.25
N ARG A 219 -17.86 -23.35 16.40
CA ARG A 219 -18.49 -23.60 17.71
C ARG A 219 -18.90 -22.29 18.38
N GLY A 220 -20.01 -22.31 19.13
CA GLY A 220 -20.47 -21.16 19.95
C GLY A 220 -20.99 -19.96 19.17
N LEU A 221 -21.42 -20.14 17.90
CA LEU A 221 -21.93 -19.06 17.07
C LEU A 221 -23.46 -19.01 17.08
N THR A 222 -24.02 -17.91 17.58
CA THR A 222 -25.43 -17.60 17.34
C THR A 222 -25.67 -17.25 15.86
N PRO A 223 -26.91 -17.38 15.33
CA PRO A 223 -27.21 -17.04 13.93
C PRO A 223 -26.79 -15.63 13.53
N ALA A 224 -26.89 -14.67 14.45
CA ALA A 224 -26.46 -13.29 14.24
C ALA A 224 -24.93 -13.16 14.10
N LEU A 225 -24.16 -13.88 14.93
CA LEU A 225 -22.69 -13.90 14.84
C LEU A 225 -22.23 -14.59 13.56
N ALA A 226 -22.87 -15.70 13.18
CA ALA A 226 -22.61 -16.37 11.91
C ALA A 226 -22.88 -15.45 10.70
N LYS A 227 -23.99 -14.68 10.73
CA LYS A 227 -24.28 -13.67 9.69
C LYS A 227 -23.22 -12.56 9.65
N ALA A 228 -22.76 -12.06 10.80
CA ALA A 228 -21.70 -11.05 10.86
C ALA A 228 -20.36 -11.56 10.31
N LEU A 229 -20.01 -12.81 10.62
CA LEU A 229 -18.82 -13.50 10.14
C LEU A 229 -18.87 -13.76 8.63
N ARG A 230 -20.03 -14.17 8.10
CA ARG A 230 -20.24 -14.33 6.64
C ARG A 230 -20.08 -13.03 5.88
N ARG A 231 -20.64 -11.93 6.40
CA ARG A 231 -20.52 -10.62 5.76
C ARG A 231 -19.06 -10.14 5.68
N ARG A 232 -18.08 -10.79 6.34
CA ARG A 232 -16.64 -10.41 6.33
C ARG A 232 -16.07 -10.24 4.94
N SER A 233 -16.49 -11.06 4.01
CA SER A 233 -16.10 -10.94 2.61
C SER A 233 -16.46 -9.59 1.99
N SER A 234 -17.40 -8.81 2.56
CA SER A 234 -17.80 -7.49 2.03
C SER A 234 -16.68 -6.47 1.99
N ILE A 235 -15.63 -6.63 2.79
CA ILE A 235 -14.48 -5.71 2.77
C ILE A 235 -13.58 -5.91 1.55
N GLU A 236 -13.61 -7.08 0.91
CA GLU A 236 -12.83 -7.32 -0.30
C GLU A 236 -13.27 -6.40 -1.45
N PRO A 237 -14.59 -6.24 -1.73
CA PRO A 237 -15.10 -5.18 -2.59
C PRO A 237 -14.67 -3.77 -2.17
N GLU A 238 -14.75 -3.42 -0.88
CA GLU A 238 -14.38 -2.07 -0.42
C GLU A 238 -12.90 -1.77 -0.67
N ILE A 239 -12.01 -2.74 -0.39
CA ILE A 239 -10.58 -2.60 -0.69
C ILE A 239 -10.36 -2.62 -2.22
N GLY A 240 -11.17 -3.37 -2.97
CA GLY A 240 -11.22 -3.30 -4.44
C GLY A 240 -11.43 -1.87 -4.94
N HIS A 241 -12.49 -1.21 -4.45
CA HIS A 241 -12.78 0.20 -4.76
C HIS A 241 -11.68 1.14 -4.30
N MET A 242 -11.08 0.92 -3.12
CA MET A 242 -9.93 1.69 -2.67
C MET A 242 -8.74 1.56 -3.63
N LYS A 243 -8.54 0.39 -4.25
CA LYS A 243 -7.47 0.15 -5.22
C LYS A 243 -7.74 0.75 -6.58
N SER A 244 -8.91 0.50 -7.15
CA SER A 244 -9.28 1.00 -8.49
C SER A 244 -9.51 2.50 -8.47
N ASP A 245 -10.33 2.97 -7.54
CA ASP A 245 -10.84 4.35 -7.54
C ASP A 245 -9.96 5.24 -6.66
N GLY A 246 -9.42 4.67 -5.58
CA GLY A 246 -8.60 5.37 -4.57
C GLY A 246 -7.10 5.27 -4.78
N ARG A 247 -6.63 4.63 -5.86
CA ARG A 247 -5.21 4.43 -6.18
C ARG A 247 -4.40 3.69 -5.11
N LEU A 248 -5.04 3.05 -4.13
CA LEU A 248 -4.36 2.24 -3.09
C LEU A 248 -3.53 1.08 -3.70
N ALA A 249 -3.68 0.80 -4.98
CA ALA A 249 -2.85 -0.15 -5.71
C ALA A 249 -1.38 0.30 -5.84
N ARG A 250 -1.06 1.58 -5.62
CA ARG A 250 0.32 2.07 -5.68
C ARG A 250 0.53 3.32 -4.82
N CYS A 251 1.46 3.28 -3.87
CA CYS A 251 1.90 4.46 -3.13
C CYS A 251 2.91 5.27 -3.95
N PHE A 252 2.71 6.59 -3.98
CA PHE A 252 3.58 7.56 -4.67
C PHE A 252 4.31 8.49 -3.70
N LEU A 253 3.94 8.47 -2.41
CA LEU A 253 4.61 9.24 -1.37
C LEU A 253 5.85 8.49 -0.88
N LYS A 254 6.85 9.24 -0.41
CA LYS A 254 8.17 8.72 -0.04
C LYS A 254 8.24 8.29 1.42
N GLY A 255 8.88 7.14 1.65
CA GLY A 255 9.16 6.62 2.99
C GLY A 255 7.93 6.25 3.82
N THR A 256 8.18 5.74 5.02
CA THR A 256 7.19 5.28 6.00
C THR A 256 6.16 6.32 6.37
N PHE A 257 6.56 7.59 6.50
CA PHE A 257 5.63 8.69 6.75
C PHE A 257 4.71 8.94 5.54
N GLY A 258 5.27 8.92 4.33
CA GLY A 258 4.50 9.01 3.09
C GLY A 258 3.48 7.88 2.96
N ASP A 259 3.88 6.64 3.28
CA ASP A 259 2.98 5.48 3.29
C ASP A 259 1.85 5.63 4.30
N ALA A 260 2.14 6.16 5.49
CA ALA A 260 1.14 6.42 6.52
C ALA A 260 0.10 7.44 6.05
N LEU A 261 0.56 8.58 5.52
CA LEU A 261 -0.32 9.60 4.95
C LEU A 261 -1.15 9.06 3.79
N PHE A 262 -0.51 8.33 2.88
CA PHE A 262 -1.17 7.75 1.71
C PHE A 262 -2.30 6.79 2.12
N ALA A 263 -2.05 5.90 3.08
CA ALA A 263 -3.05 4.98 3.59
C ALA A 263 -4.27 5.70 4.17
N VAL A 264 -4.05 6.77 4.95
CA VAL A 264 -5.13 7.59 5.53
C VAL A 264 -5.92 8.29 4.42
N LEU A 265 -5.24 8.96 3.48
CA LEU A 265 -5.88 9.67 2.37
C LEU A 265 -6.71 8.74 1.48
N CYS A 266 -6.24 7.53 1.19
CA CYS A 266 -7.01 6.52 0.46
C CYS A 266 -8.31 6.14 1.20
N GLY A 267 -8.23 5.97 2.53
CA GLY A 267 -9.39 5.71 3.39
C GLY A 267 -10.40 6.86 3.38
N CYS A 268 -9.93 8.10 3.56
CA CYS A 268 -10.75 9.31 3.49
C CYS A 268 -11.42 9.46 2.12
N GLY A 269 -10.66 9.32 1.04
CA GLY A 269 -11.18 9.42 -0.33
C GLY A 269 -12.25 8.36 -0.63
N HIS A 270 -12.13 7.16 -0.07
CA HIS A 270 -13.17 6.14 -0.16
C HIS A 270 -14.46 6.56 0.54
N ASN A 271 -14.37 7.08 1.77
CA ASN A 271 -15.53 7.60 2.49
C ASN A 271 -16.21 8.74 1.74
N ILE A 272 -15.44 9.72 1.25
CA ILE A 272 -15.97 10.86 0.48
C ILE A 272 -16.71 10.37 -0.76
N ARG A 273 -16.15 9.42 -1.53
CA ARG A 273 -16.83 8.84 -2.69
C ARG A 273 -18.18 8.21 -2.33
N LYS A 274 -18.27 7.51 -1.20
CA LYS A 274 -19.52 6.89 -0.73
C LYS A 274 -20.56 7.93 -0.34
N ILE A 275 -20.14 8.97 0.37
CA ILE A 275 -21.00 10.10 0.73
C ILE A 275 -21.52 10.77 -0.55
N LEU A 276 -20.65 11.09 -1.49
CA LEU A 276 -21.05 11.71 -2.76
C LEU A 276 -21.98 10.81 -3.59
N ALA A 277 -21.75 9.51 -3.62
CA ALA A 277 -22.65 8.57 -4.30
C ALA A 277 -24.04 8.55 -3.67
N HIS A 278 -24.13 8.66 -2.34
CA HIS A 278 -25.42 8.76 -1.64
C HIS A 278 -26.12 10.09 -1.92
N LEU A 279 -25.38 11.21 -1.82
CA LEU A 279 -25.92 12.54 -2.10
C LEU A 279 -26.42 12.68 -3.55
N ARG A 280 -25.73 12.09 -4.53
CA ARG A 280 -26.19 12.05 -5.93
C ARG A 280 -27.51 11.32 -6.10
N LYS A 281 -27.71 10.20 -5.40
CA LYS A 281 -28.99 9.45 -5.42
C LYS A 281 -30.10 10.23 -4.76
N LEU A 282 -29.81 10.88 -3.63
CA LEU A 282 -30.76 11.74 -2.94
C LEU A 282 -31.19 12.91 -3.83
N LEU A 283 -30.23 13.60 -4.46
CA LEU A 283 -30.51 14.69 -5.39
C LEU A 283 -31.37 14.23 -6.58
N ALA A 284 -31.06 13.08 -7.18
CA ALA A 284 -31.87 12.51 -8.26
C ALA A 284 -33.30 12.19 -7.82
N ALA A 285 -33.48 11.69 -6.59
CA ALA A 285 -34.81 11.42 -6.02
C ALA A 285 -35.60 12.73 -5.80
N VAL A 286 -34.94 13.77 -5.27
CA VAL A 286 -35.55 15.10 -5.10
C VAL A 286 -35.97 15.70 -6.43
N ILE A 287 -35.09 15.67 -7.45
CA ILE A 287 -35.41 16.15 -8.80
C ILE A 287 -36.60 15.40 -9.38
N THR A 288 -36.62 14.06 -9.25
CA THR A 288 -37.74 13.23 -9.73
C THR A 288 -39.06 13.61 -9.05
N LEU A 289 -39.03 13.84 -7.74
CA LEU A 289 -40.20 14.26 -6.97
C LEU A 289 -40.73 15.62 -7.42
N VAL A 290 -39.84 16.62 -7.56
CA VAL A 290 -40.19 17.96 -8.02
C VAL A 290 -40.80 17.92 -9.43
N LEU A 291 -40.20 17.16 -10.35
CA LEU A 291 -40.74 17.00 -11.70
C LEU A 291 -42.11 16.30 -11.71
N ALA A 292 -42.33 15.33 -10.83
CA ALA A 292 -43.64 14.68 -10.67
C ALA A 292 -44.70 15.67 -10.17
N MET A 293 -44.37 16.52 -9.19
CA MET A 293 -45.26 17.57 -8.70
C MET A 293 -45.62 18.57 -9.79
N ILE A 294 -44.64 19.06 -10.55
CA ILE A 294 -44.87 20.00 -11.67
C ILE A 294 -45.78 19.37 -12.74
N ARG A 295 -45.59 18.07 -13.05
CA ARG A 295 -46.47 17.34 -13.99
C ARG A 295 -47.90 17.21 -13.46
N GLN A 296 -48.09 16.93 -12.17
CA GLN A 296 -49.41 16.85 -11.55
C GLN A 296 -50.14 18.20 -11.58
N GLU A 297 -49.45 19.30 -11.30
CA GLU A 297 -50.03 20.64 -11.39
C GLU A 297 -50.44 21.00 -12.82
N ARG A 298 -49.59 20.71 -13.82
CA ARG A 298 -49.94 20.93 -15.23
C ARG A 298 -51.15 20.10 -15.66
N ALA A 299 -51.23 18.83 -15.24
CA ALA A 299 -52.38 17.98 -15.54
C ALA A 299 -53.68 18.51 -14.90
N ARG A 300 -53.61 18.99 -13.64
CA ARG A 300 -54.75 19.62 -12.95
C ARG A 300 -55.18 20.95 -13.59
N GLY A 301 -54.23 21.74 -14.08
CA GLY A 301 -54.50 22.96 -14.83
C GLY A 301 -55.26 22.68 -16.12
N TYR A 302 -54.80 21.70 -16.91
CA TYR A 302 -55.44 21.31 -18.16
C TYR A 302 -56.88 20.79 -17.95
N SER A 303 -57.11 19.99 -16.91
CA SER A 303 -58.46 19.50 -16.54
C SER A 303 -59.41 20.62 -16.10
N ARG A 304 -58.90 21.69 -15.47
CA ARG A 304 -59.73 22.85 -15.09
C ARG A 304 -60.13 23.69 -16.30
N GLU A 305 -59.22 23.92 -17.24
CA GLU A 305 -59.53 24.63 -18.50
C GLU A 305 -60.53 23.85 -19.36
N THR A 306 -60.39 22.52 -19.49
CA THR A 306 -61.37 21.70 -20.24
C THR A 306 -62.74 21.59 -19.56
N ALA A 307 -62.80 21.71 -18.23
CA ALA A 307 -64.07 21.75 -17.51
C ALA A 307 -64.77 23.11 -17.69
N LEU A 308 -64.02 24.22 -17.62
CA LEU A 308 -64.54 25.56 -17.84
C LEU A 308 -65.06 25.76 -19.28
N SER A 309 -64.36 25.23 -20.29
CA SER A 309 -64.79 25.35 -21.68
C SER A 309 -66.05 24.54 -22.03
N ARG A 310 -66.43 23.55 -21.22
CA ARG A 310 -67.64 22.73 -21.40
C ARG A 310 -68.89 23.28 -20.70
N CYS A 311 -68.72 24.19 -19.73
CA CYS A 311 -69.83 24.83 -19.03
C CYS A 311 -70.26 26.15 -19.69
N SER A 312 -69.51 26.65 -20.67
CA SER A 312 -69.73 27.92 -21.37
C SER A 312 -70.22 27.77 -22.81
N GLY A 313 -70.70 26.58 -23.21
CA GLY A 313 -71.38 26.31 -24.48
C GLY A 313 -72.73 25.67 -24.22
#